data_AF-A0A2D6F1X4-F1
#
_entry.id   AF-A0A2D6F1X4-F1
#
_cell.length_a   1.000
_cell.length_b   1.000
_cell.length_c   1.000
_cell.angle_alpha   90.00
_cell.angle_beta   90.00
_cell.angle_gamma   90.00
#
_symmetry.space_group_name_H-M   'P 1'
#
loop_
_entity.id
_entity.type
_entity.pdbx_description
1 polymer ?
#
loop_
_entity_poly.entity_id
_entity_poly.type
_entity_poly.pdbx_seq_one_letter_code
_entity_poly.pdbx_strand_id
1 'polypeptide(L)'
;MNIISETNKSNYIIKLTPLILVYILILLIFGSEPVGDETRYIFHAQNLWQGFVNPEKLLLANGPGYPFIIWPLVSAGASLFWIRFLNLIFIFLATIFFYKTLKHYTSKKSAIIFSYIFGLYPTFFPEAVKVLTEPATIFLVSTLMYQIVRPSENIKRKQIITASIILAFLILTKVIFAYIIIIAIIMTLLFSYRWRGWKKFMIILGLSLLLCTPYLIKTYQATGKIFYWSYVGGSSLYWASNPYPEQYGDWKNNNRVFQEEIYAPHKEFFLTLPQDDHVKQAELFTQKAIENIKLYPQKYFYNWLTNFGRLWFAYPHTNTLQRPATLGYMFVNGVLFTFLIVTSYSLWKQRRKVAPEIWPIIGFTIITLAATSLIHALPRYLNTLIPILLFLIFYTFSQIISVSWHKRDN
;
A
#
# COMPACT_ATOMS: atom_id res chain seq x y z
N MET A 1 -4.53 -7.30 -36.55
CA MET A 1 -4.03 -7.84 -35.27
C MET A 1 -4.86 -9.09 -34.97
N ASN A 2 -4.41 -10.26 -35.43
CA ASN A 2 -5.17 -11.51 -35.34
C ASN A 2 -5.28 -11.95 -33.88
N ILE A 3 -6.52 -12.00 -33.38
CA ILE A 3 -6.88 -12.62 -32.10
C ILE A 3 -6.69 -14.12 -32.28
N ILE A 4 -5.49 -14.61 -31.96
CA ILE A 4 -5.18 -16.03 -31.90
C ILE A 4 -6.09 -16.65 -30.85
N SER A 5 -6.84 -17.67 -31.27
CA SER A 5 -7.79 -18.45 -30.49
C SER A 5 -7.18 -18.99 -29.18
N GLU A 6 -7.84 -18.67 -28.07
CA GLU A 6 -7.46 -18.98 -26.69
C GLU A 6 -7.81 -20.43 -26.27
N THR A 7 -7.35 -21.45 -27.00
CA THR A 7 -7.52 -22.87 -26.56
C THR A 7 -6.25 -23.50 -25.99
N ASN A 8 -5.12 -22.79 -25.97
CA ASN A 8 -3.98 -23.13 -25.13
C ASN A 8 -4.11 -22.43 -23.77
N LYS A 9 -4.96 -22.97 -22.86
CA LYS A 9 -5.02 -22.54 -21.45
C LYS A 9 -3.59 -22.58 -20.91
N SER A 10 -3.01 -21.38 -20.81
CA SER A 10 -1.57 -21.22 -20.78
C SER A 10 -0.96 -21.79 -19.50
N ASN A 11 0.06 -22.64 -19.67
CA ASN A 11 0.92 -23.30 -18.68
C ASN A 11 1.69 -22.31 -17.75
N TYR A 12 1.28 -21.03 -17.62
CA TYR A 12 1.99 -20.03 -16.82
C TYR A 12 1.81 -20.24 -15.32
N ILE A 13 0.66 -20.77 -14.86
CA ILE A 13 0.44 -21.05 -13.44
C ILE A 13 1.45 -22.10 -12.98
N ILE A 14 1.59 -23.19 -13.73
CA ILE A 14 2.57 -24.26 -13.48
C ILE A 14 4.01 -23.73 -13.60
N LYS A 15 4.26 -22.80 -14.54
CA LYS A 15 5.58 -22.14 -14.60
C LYS A 15 5.87 -21.27 -13.38
N LEU A 16 4.86 -20.69 -12.73
CA LEU A 16 5.06 -19.85 -11.54
C LEU A 16 4.97 -20.64 -10.22
N THR A 17 4.40 -21.86 -10.20
CA THR A 17 4.26 -22.67 -8.97
C THR A 17 5.56 -22.94 -8.20
N PRO A 18 6.78 -22.99 -8.79
CA PRO A 18 8.00 -23.05 -7.99
C PRO A 18 8.14 -21.94 -6.95
N LEU A 19 7.51 -20.77 -7.16
CA LEU A 19 7.48 -19.69 -6.16
C LEU A 19 6.78 -20.11 -4.86
N ILE A 20 5.74 -20.96 -4.93
CA ILE A 20 5.04 -21.44 -3.73
C ILE A 20 6.00 -22.24 -2.85
N LEU A 21 6.85 -23.09 -3.44
CA LEU A 21 7.84 -23.86 -2.69
C LEU A 21 8.85 -22.94 -2.00
N VAL A 22 9.34 -21.91 -2.71
CA VAL A 22 10.22 -20.89 -2.13
C VAL A 22 9.54 -20.17 -0.96
N TYR A 23 8.27 -19.78 -1.11
CA TYR A 23 7.54 -19.09 -0.06
C TYR A 23 7.32 -19.99 1.17
N ILE A 24 6.98 -21.27 0.99
CA ILE A 24 6.87 -22.23 2.09
C ILE A 24 8.20 -22.33 2.84
N LEU A 25 9.31 -22.48 2.12
CA LEU A 25 10.66 -22.53 2.70
C LEU A 25 10.96 -21.28 3.53
N ILE A 26 10.64 -20.10 3.00
CA ILE A 26 10.82 -18.81 3.70
C ILE A 26 9.96 -18.77 4.96
N LEU A 27 8.70 -19.21 4.92
CA LEU A 27 7.83 -19.24 6.11
C LEU A 27 8.35 -20.22 7.17
N LEU A 28 8.86 -21.38 6.76
CA LEU A 28 9.44 -22.37 7.68
C LEU A 28 10.72 -21.85 8.36
N ILE A 29 11.54 -21.09 7.64
CA ILE A 29 12.81 -20.55 8.17
C ILE A 29 12.59 -19.29 9.02
N PHE A 30 11.70 -18.39 8.61
CA PHE A 30 11.57 -17.05 9.19
C PHE A 30 10.27 -16.82 9.98
N GLY A 31 9.38 -17.81 10.06
CA GLY A 31 8.19 -17.72 10.91
C GLY A 31 8.57 -17.64 12.40
N SER A 32 8.01 -16.67 13.11
CA SER A 32 8.30 -16.42 14.55
C SER A 32 7.02 -16.33 15.38
N GLU A 33 7.09 -16.13 16.70
CA GLU A 33 5.90 -15.77 17.48
C GLU A 33 5.26 -14.45 16.97
N PRO A 34 3.94 -14.26 17.13
CA PRO A 34 3.25 -13.06 16.65
C PRO A 34 3.64 -11.85 17.48
N VAL A 35 4.00 -10.76 16.82
CA VAL A 35 4.42 -9.52 17.48
C VAL A 35 3.74 -8.29 16.89
N GLY A 36 3.52 -7.28 17.74
CA GLY A 36 3.01 -5.97 17.32
C GLY A 36 1.65 -6.03 16.63
N ASP A 37 1.59 -5.64 15.36
CA ASP A 37 0.32 -5.55 14.61
C ASP A 37 -0.35 -6.93 14.39
N GLU A 38 0.39 -8.04 14.42
CA GLU A 38 -0.15 -9.39 14.18
C GLU A 38 -1.21 -9.79 15.21
N THR A 39 -0.91 -9.59 16.49
CA THR A 39 -1.82 -9.92 17.59
C THR A 39 -3.11 -9.13 17.49
N ARG A 40 -3.02 -7.86 17.07
CA ARG A 40 -4.17 -6.99 16.85
C ARG A 40 -5.05 -7.47 15.69
N TYR A 41 -4.48 -7.90 14.56
CA TYR A 41 -5.28 -8.43 13.45
C TYR A 41 -5.98 -9.75 13.82
N ILE A 42 -5.29 -10.64 14.53
CA ILE A 42 -5.88 -11.90 15.03
C ILE A 42 -7.01 -11.59 16.01
N PHE A 43 -6.78 -10.67 16.96
CA PHE A 43 -7.80 -10.22 17.91
C PHE A 43 -9.04 -9.65 17.20
N HIS A 44 -8.86 -8.79 16.20
CA HIS A 44 -9.98 -8.26 15.41
C HIS A 44 -10.74 -9.34 14.66
N ALA A 45 -10.05 -10.35 14.15
CA ALA A 45 -10.69 -11.47 13.48
C ALA A 45 -11.49 -12.34 14.47
N GLN A 46 -10.96 -12.63 15.67
CA GLN A 46 -11.67 -13.39 16.70
C GLN A 46 -12.99 -12.71 17.15
N ASN A 47 -12.97 -11.37 17.19
CA ASN A 47 -14.10 -10.57 17.68
C ASN A 47 -14.99 -10.03 16.55
N LEU A 48 -14.82 -10.49 15.31
CA LEU A 48 -15.51 -9.95 14.14
C LEU A 48 -17.05 -10.02 14.25
N TRP A 49 -17.56 -11.08 14.90
CA TRP A 49 -18.99 -11.34 15.11
C TRP A 49 -19.62 -10.51 16.25
N GLN A 50 -18.83 -10.14 17.27
CA GLN A 50 -19.22 -9.15 18.29
C GLN A 50 -19.28 -7.73 17.70
N GLY A 51 -18.82 -7.61 16.46
CA GLY A 51 -18.75 -6.39 15.70
C GLY A 51 -17.36 -5.77 15.77
N PHE A 52 -16.89 -5.20 14.64
CA PHE A 52 -15.63 -4.42 14.53
C PHE A 52 -15.36 -3.36 15.61
N VAL A 53 -16.35 -3.06 16.44
CA VAL A 53 -16.29 -2.16 17.58
C VAL A 53 -16.64 -3.05 18.77
N ASN A 54 -15.63 -3.45 19.55
CA ASN A 54 -15.91 -4.00 20.87
C ASN A 54 -16.61 -2.88 21.66
N PRO A 55 -17.81 -3.13 22.23
CA PRO A 55 -18.57 -2.10 22.94
C PRO A 55 -17.82 -1.54 24.16
N GLU A 56 -16.85 -2.26 24.73
CA GLU A 56 -16.05 -1.80 25.88
C GLU A 56 -14.82 -0.99 25.47
N LYS A 57 -14.25 -1.22 24.27
CA LYS A 57 -13.08 -0.48 23.76
C LYS A 57 -13.16 -0.31 22.25
N LEU A 58 -13.32 0.94 21.81
CA LEU A 58 -13.38 1.31 20.40
C LEU A 58 -12.00 1.17 19.72
N LEU A 59 -11.75 0.02 19.10
CA LEU A 59 -10.47 -0.28 18.44
C LEU A 59 -10.52 -0.01 16.92
N LEU A 60 -10.69 1.25 16.52
CA LEU A 60 -10.66 1.69 15.11
C LEU A 60 -9.24 1.95 14.58
N ALA A 61 -8.25 1.15 14.99
CA ALA A 61 -6.87 1.35 14.53
C ALA A 61 -6.67 0.94 13.06
N ASN A 62 -7.40 -0.08 12.60
CA ASN A 62 -7.29 -0.62 11.25
C ASN A 62 -8.67 -0.77 10.64
N GLY A 63 -8.69 -0.84 9.31
CA GLY A 63 -9.92 -1.20 8.60
C GLY A 63 -10.26 -2.69 8.75
N PRO A 64 -11.52 -3.05 8.47
CA PRO A 64 -12.07 -4.39 8.69
C PRO A 64 -11.64 -5.44 7.65
N GLY A 65 -11.07 -5.01 6.52
CA GLY A 65 -10.88 -5.84 5.34
C GLY A 65 -10.00 -7.06 5.60
N TYR A 66 -8.80 -6.86 6.16
CA TYR A 66 -7.89 -7.99 6.43
C TYR A 66 -8.38 -8.92 7.56
N PRO A 67 -8.87 -8.41 8.72
CA PRO A 67 -9.54 -9.27 9.71
C PRO A 67 -10.67 -10.12 9.12
N PHE A 68 -11.48 -9.56 8.21
CA PHE A 68 -12.54 -10.31 7.53
C PHE A 68 -12.02 -11.47 6.68
N ILE A 69 -10.88 -11.29 6.00
CA ILE A 69 -10.23 -12.34 5.21
C ILE A 69 -9.78 -13.51 6.09
N ILE A 70 -9.10 -13.21 7.20
CA ILE A 70 -8.47 -14.23 8.04
C ILE A 70 -9.47 -14.87 9.03
N TRP A 71 -10.64 -14.25 9.23
CA TRP A 71 -11.67 -14.70 10.15
C TRP A 71 -12.02 -16.18 10.02
N PRO A 72 -12.28 -16.76 8.83
CA PRO A 72 -12.63 -18.17 8.72
C PRO A 72 -11.55 -19.13 9.26
N LEU A 73 -10.27 -18.79 9.08
CA LEU A 73 -9.14 -19.58 9.60
C LEU A 73 -9.05 -19.45 11.12
N VAL A 74 -9.17 -18.21 11.61
CA VAL A 74 -9.12 -17.90 13.04
C VAL A 74 -10.29 -18.56 13.79
N SER A 75 -11.50 -18.51 13.24
CA SER A 75 -12.70 -19.13 13.83
C SER A 75 -12.65 -20.66 13.81
N ALA A 76 -11.93 -21.24 12.84
CA ALA A 76 -11.71 -22.69 12.77
C ALA A 76 -10.57 -23.17 13.69
N GLY A 77 -9.95 -22.28 14.47
CA GLY A 77 -8.81 -22.62 15.32
C GLY A 77 -7.55 -22.99 14.54
N ALA A 78 -7.42 -22.49 13.30
CA ALA A 78 -6.24 -22.77 12.49
C ALA A 78 -4.97 -22.24 13.16
N SER A 79 -3.88 -23.02 13.07
CA SER A 79 -2.58 -22.59 13.60
C SER A 79 -2.07 -21.33 12.89
N LEU A 80 -1.17 -20.60 13.57
CA LEU A 80 -0.55 -19.38 13.03
C LEU A 80 0.15 -19.62 11.69
N PHE A 81 0.65 -20.84 11.46
CA PHE A 81 1.22 -21.26 10.19
C PHE A 81 0.23 -21.07 9.03
N TRP A 82 -1.01 -21.55 9.16
CA TRP A 82 -2.01 -21.46 8.09
C TRP A 82 -2.47 -20.03 7.82
N ILE A 83 -2.58 -19.22 8.88
CA ILE A 83 -2.94 -17.80 8.75
C ILE A 83 -1.85 -17.04 7.99
N ARG A 84 -0.56 -17.32 8.26
CA ARG A 84 0.56 -16.72 7.53
C ARG A 84 0.74 -17.29 6.13
N PHE A 85 0.47 -18.58 5.94
CA PHE A 85 0.49 -19.20 4.64
C PHE A 85 -0.49 -18.52 3.67
N LEU A 86 -1.63 -18.04 4.17
CA LEU A 86 -2.56 -17.22 3.38
C LEU A 86 -1.92 -15.93 2.83
N ASN A 87 -1.01 -15.30 3.58
CA ASN A 87 -0.26 -14.14 3.09
C ASN A 87 0.69 -14.50 1.94
N LEU A 88 1.31 -15.68 1.98
CA LEU A 88 2.10 -16.19 0.85
C LEU A 88 1.24 -16.47 -0.39
N ILE A 89 0.03 -17.00 -0.19
CA ILE A 89 -0.95 -17.18 -1.26
C ILE A 89 -1.27 -15.82 -1.89
N PHE A 90 -1.42 -14.74 -1.11
CA PHE A 90 -1.64 -13.40 -1.67
C PHE A 90 -0.48 -12.92 -2.54
N ILE A 91 0.78 -13.09 -2.11
CA ILE A 91 1.93 -12.72 -2.96
C ILE A 91 1.97 -13.56 -4.25
N PHE A 92 1.65 -14.85 -4.17
CA PHE A 92 1.57 -15.71 -5.34
C PHE A 92 0.46 -15.28 -6.32
N LEU A 93 -0.74 -15.02 -5.82
CA LEU A 93 -1.85 -14.52 -6.63
C LEU A 93 -1.55 -13.14 -7.21
N ALA A 94 -0.92 -12.26 -6.43
CA ALA A 94 -0.44 -10.97 -6.91
C ALA A 94 0.50 -11.14 -8.11
N THR A 95 1.41 -12.13 -8.05
CA THR A 95 2.36 -12.45 -9.12
C THR A 95 1.65 -12.93 -10.38
N ILE A 96 0.59 -13.73 -10.23
CA ILE A 96 -0.25 -14.17 -11.35
C ILE A 96 -0.95 -12.97 -12.02
N PHE A 97 -1.54 -12.06 -11.25
CA PHE A 97 -2.21 -10.88 -11.82
C PHE A 97 -1.21 -9.88 -12.41
N PHE A 98 -0.03 -9.77 -11.82
CA PHE A 98 1.09 -9.01 -12.37
C PHE A 98 1.55 -9.56 -13.72
N TYR A 99 1.73 -10.89 -13.85
CA TYR A 99 2.00 -11.56 -15.13
C TYR A 99 0.94 -11.24 -16.18
N LYS A 100 -0.33 -11.38 -15.81
CA LYS A 100 -1.46 -11.10 -16.72
C LYS A 100 -1.44 -9.66 -17.21
N THR A 101 -1.12 -8.71 -16.32
CA THR A 101 -0.99 -7.30 -16.65
C THR A 101 0.16 -7.06 -17.64
N LEU A 102 1.35 -7.61 -17.36
CA LEU A 102 2.52 -7.44 -18.23
C LEU A 102 2.37 -8.07 -19.61
N LYS A 103 1.65 -9.18 -19.72
CA LYS A 103 1.43 -9.87 -21.00
C LYS A 103 0.71 -8.99 -22.04
N HIS A 104 0.02 -7.92 -21.61
CA HIS A 104 -0.58 -6.96 -22.53
C HIS A 104 0.45 -6.05 -23.23
N TYR A 105 1.64 -5.89 -22.66
CA TYR A 105 2.65 -4.95 -23.16
C TYR A 105 4.03 -5.58 -23.35
N THR A 106 4.19 -6.88 -23.14
CA THR A 106 5.49 -7.55 -23.22
C THR A 106 5.36 -8.93 -23.82
N SER A 107 6.47 -9.50 -24.28
CA SER A 107 6.49 -10.89 -24.75
C SER A 107 6.15 -11.85 -23.60
N LYS A 108 5.59 -13.02 -23.91
CA LYS A 108 5.28 -14.06 -22.89
C LYS A 108 6.51 -14.42 -22.05
N LYS A 109 7.70 -14.51 -22.68
CA LYS A 109 8.96 -14.84 -22.01
C LYS A 109 9.36 -13.73 -21.02
N SER A 110 9.35 -12.48 -21.48
CA SER A 110 9.65 -11.31 -20.63
C SER A 110 8.67 -11.20 -19.47
N ALA A 111 7.37 -11.38 -19.71
CA ALA A 111 6.34 -11.35 -18.67
C ALA A 111 6.62 -12.39 -17.57
N ILE A 112 7.01 -13.62 -17.92
CA ILE A 112 7.38 -14.65 -16.91
C ILE A 112 8.59 -14.19 -16.08
N ILE A 113 9.66 -13.75 -16.74
CA ILE A 113 10.89 -13.30 -16.05
C ILE A 113 10.60 -12.14 -15.11
N PHE A 114 9.88 -11.12 -15.59
CA PHE A 114 9.48 -9.97 -14.80
C PHE A 114 8.55 -10.35 -13.64
N SER A 115 7.67 -11.33 -13.81
CA SER A 115 6.87 -11.87 -12.71
C SER A 115 7.68 -12.61 -11.66
N TYR A 116 8.76 -13.30 -12.04
CA TYR A 116 9.70 -13.86 -11.07
C TYR A 116 10.43 -12.77 -10.27
N ILE A 117 10.89 -11.71 -10.95
CA ILE A 117 11.52 -10.57 -10.28
C ILE A 117 10.55 -9.92 -9.28
N PHE A 118 9.27 -9.78 -9.65
CA PHE A 118 8.24 -9.28 -8.76
C PHE A 118 7.94 -10.24 -7.59
N GLY A 119 7.70 -11.53 -7.85
CA GLY A 119 7.35 -12.51 -6.81
C GLY A 119 8.50 -12.74 -5.82
N LEU A 120 9.74 -12.59 -6.26
CA LEU A 120 10.94 -12.72 -5.43
C LEU A 120 11.44 -11.35 -4.91
N TYR A 121 10.63 -10.29 -4.99
CA TYR A 121 11.06 -8.98 -4.53
C TYR A 121 11.37 -9.02 -3.02
N PRO A 122 12.64 -8.80 -2.60
CA PRO A 122 13.09 -9.18 -1.25
C PRO A 122 12.33 -8.52 -0.11
N THR A 123 11.83 -7.30 -0.33
CA THR A 123 11.16 -6.53 0.72
C THR A 123 9.78 -7.09 1.09
N PHE A 124 9.22 -7.99 0.29
CA PHE A 124 7.94 -8.64 0.60
C PHE A 124 8.07 -9.66 1.73
N PHE A 125 9.21 -10.35 1.85
CA PHE A 125 9.32 -11.51 2.74
C PHE A 125 9.15 -11.20 4.23
N PRO A 126 9.71 -10.12 4.79
CA PRO A 126 9.50 -9.79 6.21
C PRO A 126 8.02 -9.56 6.58
N GLU A 127 7.19 -9.16 5.60
CA GLU A 127 5.76 -8.92 5.78
C GLU A 127 4.93 -10.16 5.44
N ALA A 128 5.37 -10.94 4.44
CA ALA A 128 4.66 -12.12 3.96
C ALA A 128 4.65 -13.26 4.98
N VAL A 129 5.67 -13.35 5.85
CA VAL A 129 5.75 -14.35 6.92
C VAL A 129 5.02 -13.92 8.21
N LYS A 130 4.36 -12.78 8.22
CA LYS A 130 3.63 -12.24 9.37
C LYS A 130 2.15 -12.06 9.03
N VAL A 131 1.29 -12.03 10.04
CA VAL A 131 -0.14 -11.72 9.89
C VAL A 131 -0.34 -10.21 9.72
N LEU A 132 -0.01 -9.71 8.53
CA LEU A 132 -0.06 -8.29 8.18
C LEU A 132 -0.90 -8.02 6.93
N THR A 133 -1.35 -6.77 6.77
CA THR A 133 -2.21 -6.33 5.66
C THR A 133 -1.51 -6.20 4.31
N GLU A 134 -0.18 -6.04 4.31
CA GLU A 134 0.60 -5.70 3.14
C GLU A 134 0.50 -6.74 2.01
N PRO A 135 0.65 -8.05 2.25
CA PRO A 135 0.48 -9.06 1.20
C PRO A 135 -0.90 -9.03 0.54
N ALA A 136 -1.96 -8.88 1.34
CA ALA A 136 -3.33 -8.73 0.81
C ALA A 136 -3.48 -7.44 -0.01
N THR A 137 -2.86 -6.34 0.45
CA THR A 137 -2.85 -5.06 -0.27
C THR A 137 -2.13 -5.19 -1.62
N ILE A 138 -0.96 -5.84 -1.65
CA ILE A 138 -0.18 -6.13 -2.87
C ILE A 138 -1.03 -6.92 -3.87
N PHE A 139 -1.74 -7.96 -3.40
CA PHE A 139 -2.67 -8.73 -4.22
C PHE A 139 -3.81 -7.88 -4.80
N LEU A 140 -4.46 -7.06 -3.97
CA LEU A 140 -5.56 -6.20 -4.41
C LEU A 140 -5.09 -5.15 -5.41
N VAL A 141 -3.93 -4.53 -5.20
CA VAL A 141 -3.32 -3.56 -6.13
C VAL A 141 -2.99 -4.24 -7.46
N SER A 142 -2.32 -5.41 -7.45
CA SER A 142 -2.02 -6.16 -8.69
C SER A 142 -3.29 -6.55 -9.45
N THR A 143 -4.34 -6.95 -8.73
CA THR A 143 -5.63 -7.31 -9.34
C THR A 143 -6.33 -6.09 -9.91
N LEU A 144 -6.31 -4.96 -9.21
CA LEU A 144 -6.87 -3.69 -9.67
C LEU A 144 -6.16 -3.20 -10.94
N MET A 145 -4.82 -3.25 -10.97
CA MET A 145 -4.04 -2.94 -12.17
C MET A 145 -4.46 -3.79 -13.36
N TYR A 146 -4.61 -5.10 -13.17
CA TYR A 146 -5.10 -5.98 -14.23
C TYR A 146 -6.50 -5.57 -14.71
N GLN A 147 -7.43 -5.21 -13.80
CA GLN A 147 -8.75 -4.73 -14.20
C GLN A 147 -8.69 -3.40 -14.96
N ILE A 148 -7.71 -2.54 -14.72
CA ILE A 148 -7.55 -1.27 -15.43
C ILE A 148 -6.93 -1.50 -16.82
N VAL A 149 -5.89 -2.34 -16.90
CA VAL A 149 -5.11 -2.60 -18.12
C VAL A 149 -5.84 -3.49 -19.11
N ARG A 150 -6.69 -4.41 -18.64
CA ARG A 150 -7.31 -5.42 -19.49
C ARG A 150 -7.99 -4.77 -20.71
N PRO A 151 -7.56 -5.11 -21.94
CA PRO A 151 -8.09 -4.54 -23.17
C PRO A 151 -9.59 -4.80 -23.24
N SER A 152 -10.34 -3.71 -23.29
CA SER A 152 -11.74 -3.77 -23.68
C SER A 152 -12.06 -2.45 -24.34
N GLU A 153 -12.33 -2.49 -25.64
CA GLU A 153 -12.88 -1.34 -26.40
C GLU A 153 -14.07 -0.73 -25.66
N ASN A 154 -14.77 -1.55 -24.86
CA ASN A 154 -15.78 -1.12 -23.92
C ASN A 154 -15.64 -1.82 -22.57
N ILE A 155 -15.09 -1.12 -21.55
CA ILE A 155 -15.16 -1.56 -20.15
C ILE A 155 -16.61 -2.00 -19.85
N LYS A 156 -16.77 -3.30 -19.56
CA LYS A 156 -18.07 -3.95 -19.33
C LYS A 156 -18.56 -3.66 -17.91
N ARG A 157 -19.88 -3.71 -17.69
CA ARG A 157 -20.48 -3.55 -16.34
C ARG A 157 -19.87 -4.50 -15.30
N LYS A 158 -19.59 -5.74 -15.69
CA LYS A 158 -18.91 -6.73 -14.82
C LYS A 158 -17.52 -6.24 -14.36
N GLN A 159 -16.73 -5.64 -15.26
CA GLN A 159 -15.40 -5.13 -14.95
C GLN A 159 -15.47 -3.92 -14.01
N ILE A 160 -16.45 -3.02 -14.22
CA ILE A 160 -16.71 -1.90 -13.30
C ILE A 160 -17.03 -2.43 -11.89
N ILE A 161 -17.99 -3.35 -11.78
CA ILE A 161 -18.39 -3.93 -10.49
C ILE A 161 -17.21 -4.63 -9.82
N THR A 162 -16.47 -5.47 -10.55
CA THR A 162 -15.30 -6.16 -10.01
C THR A 162 -14.23 -5.19 -9.54
N ALA A 163 -13.91 -4.15 -10.32
CA ALA A 163 -12.93 -3.14 -9.92
C ALA A 163 -13.39 -2.34 -8.68
N SER A 164 -14.68 -1.99 -8.60
CA SER A 164 -15.25 -1.31 -7.44
C SER A 164 -15.19 -2.16 -6.18
N ILE A 165 -15.49 -3.46 -6.27
CA ILE A 165 -15.40 -4.38 -5.13
C ILE A 165 -13.94 -4.53 -4.68
N ILE A 166 -13.00 -4.73 -5.61
CA ILE A 166 -11.56 -4.81 -5.29
C ILE A 166 -11.09 -3.53 -4.61
N LEU A 167 -11.49 -2.37 -5.12
CA LEU A 167 -11.08 -1.08 -4.59
C LEU A 167 -11.74 -0.79 -3.22
N ALA A 168 -13.00 -1.16 -3.03
CA ALA A 168 -13.66 -1.08 -1.73
C ALA A 168 -12.93 -1.95 -0.70
N PHE A 169 -12.57 -3.17 -1.10
CA PHE A 169 -11.83 -4.06 -0.22
C PHE A 169 -10.42 -3.54 0.08
N LEU A 170 -9.75 -2.92 -0.89
CA LEU A 170 -8.47 -2.23 -0.68
C LEU A 170 -8.58 -1.11 0.37
N ILE A 171 -9.66 -0.31 0.30
CA ILE A 171 -9.97 0.73 1.29
C ILE A 171 -10.20 0.11 2.67
N LEU A 172 -11.00 -0.95 2.76
CA LEU A 172 -11.28 -1.64 4.02
C LEU A 172 -10.05 -2.35 4.59
N THR A 173 -9.09 -2.76 3.77
CA THR A 173 -7.81 -3.33 4.23
C THR A 173 -6.86 -2.25 4.71
N LYS A 174 -6.76 -1.12 4.00
CA LYS A 174 -5.94 0.03 4.37
C LYS A 174 -6.71 1.33 4.16
N VAL A 175 -7.23 1.87 5.26
CA VAL A 175 -8.15 3.02 5.27
C VAL A 175 -7.58 4.30 4.64
N ILE A 176 -6.26 4.45 4.54
CA ILE A 176 -5.63 5.57 3.83
C ILE A 176 -6.09 5.67 2.38
N PHE A 177 -6.44 4.53 1.76
CA PHE A 177 -6.95 4.53 0.38
C PHE A 177 -8.29 5.24 0.24
N ALA A 178 -9.11 5.38 1.29
CA ALA A 178 -10.34 6.17 1.23
C ALA A 178 -10.04 7.63 0.84
N TYR A 179 -9.06 8.25 1.52
CA TYR A 179 -8.65 9.62 1.25
C TYR A 179 -7.97 9.75 -0.13
N ILE A 180 -7.16 8.75 -0.52
CA ILE A 180 -6.57 8.69 -1.86
C ILE A 180 -7.66 8.65 -2.94
N ILE A 181 -8.76 7.92 -2.71
CA ILE A 181 -9.88 7.87 -3.65
C ILE A 181 -10.64 9.19 -3.72
N ILE A 182 -10.81 9.92 -2.62
CA ILE A 182 -11.38 11.27 -2.65
C ILE A 182 -10.51 12.21 -3.51
N ILE A 183 -9.18 12.19 -3.31
CA ILE A 183 -8.27 12.99 -4.15
C ILE A 183 -8.34 12.54 -5.61
N ALA A 184 -8.40 11.23 -5.87
CA ALA A 184 -8.52 10.70 -7.23
C ALA A 184 -9.84 11.11 -7.91
N ILE A 185 -10.95 11.21 -7.17
CA ILE A 185 -12.23 11.73 -7.66
C ILE A 185 -12.06 13.19 -8.08
N ILE A 186 -11.50 14.03 -7.21
CA ILE A 186 -11.27 15.45 -7.49
C ILE A 186 -10.38 15.61 -8.74
N MET A 187 -9.26 14.89 -8.78
CA MET A 187 -8.34 14.93 -9.93
C MET A 187 -9.02 14.45 -11.21
N THR A 188 -9.81 13.37 -11.15
CA THR A 188 -10.54 12.88 -12.33
C THR A 188 -11.54 13.90 -12.85
N LEU A 189 -12.24 14.62 -11.97
CA LEU A 189 -13.15 15.70 -12.36
C LEU A 189 -12.38 16.86 -13.01
N LEU A 190 -11.27 17.29 -12.42
CA LEU A 190 -10.41 18.37 -12.95
C LEU A 190 -9.83 18.04 -14.33
N PHE A 191 -9.51 16.77 -14.61
CA PHE A 191 -8.92 16.34 -15.89
C PHE A 191 -9.92 15.65 -16.84
N SER A 192 -11.21 15.65 -16.49
CA SER A 192 -12.27 14.92 -17.21
C SER A 192 -12.36 15.28 -18.70
N TYR A 193 -12.19 16.56 -19.05
CA TYR A 193 -12.24 17.04 -20.43
C TYR A 193 -11.15 16.48 -21.34
N ARG A 194 -10.05 15.95 -20.78
CA ARG A 194 -8.93 15.37 -21.56
C ARG A 194 -8.99 13.85 -21.69
N TRP A 195 -9.87 13.17 -20.96
CA TRP A 195 -9.80 11.71 -20.83
C TRP A 195 -11.12 11.00 -21.13
N ARG A 196 -11.25 10.34 -22.29
CA ARG A 196 -12.48 9.65 -22.73
C ARG A 196 -13.02 8.57 -21.75
N GLY A 197 -12.21 8.07 -20.82
CA GLY A 197 -12.60 7.05 -19.83
C GLY A 197 -13.10 7.57 -18.49
N TRP A 198 -13.10 8.89 -18.25
CA TRP A 198 -13.28 9.47 -16.92
C TRP A 198 -14.59 9.07 -16.22
N LYS A 199 -15.72 9.00 -16.96
CA LYS A 199 -17.03 8.66 -16.39
C LYS A 199 -17.04 7.26 -15.76
N LYS A 200 -16.49 6.27 -16.47
CA LYS A 200 -16.44 4.89 -15.98
C LYS A 200 -15.50 4.78 -14.79
N PHE A 201 -14.39 5.51 -14.80
CA PHE A 201 -13.48 5.57 -13.66
C PHE A 201 -14.15 6.22 -12.45
N MET A 202 -14.86 7.33 -12.62
CA MET A 202 -15.67 7.97 -11.56
C MET A 202 -16.71 7.02 -10.96
N ILE A 203 -17.38 6.22 -11.79
CA ILE A 203 -18.31 5.19 -11.31
C ILE A 203 -17.56 4.16 -10.46
N ILE A 204 -16.37 3.71 -10.89
CA ILE A 204 -15.56 2.76 -10.11
C ILE A 204 -15.23 3.33 -8.73
N LEU A 205 -14.73 4.58 -8.70
CA LEU A 205 -14.36 5.29 -7.47
C LEU A 205 -15.58 5.51 -6.55
N GLY A 206 -16.68 6.04 -7.08
CA GLY A 206 -17.90 6.32 -6.32
C GLY A 206 -18.54 5.05 -5.76
N LEU A 207 -18.67 3.99 -6.57
CA LEU A 207 -19.19 2.71 -6.10
C LEU A 207 -18.28 2.08 -5.04
N SER A 208 -16.96 2.23 -5.12
CA SER A 208 -16.06 1.70 -4.10
C SER A 208 -16.27 2.35 -2.72
N LEU A 209 -16.51 3.67 -2.68
CA LEU A 209 -16.85 4.38 -1.44
C LEU A 209 -18.24 3.98 -0.94
N LEU A 210 -19.21 3.84 -1.84
CA LEU A 210 -20.56 3.40 -1.50
C LEU A 210 -20.54 2.01 -0.84
N LEU A 211 -19.74 1.09 -1.35
CA LEU A 211 -19.58 -0.25 -0.77
C LEU A 211 -18.93 -0.24 0.62
N CYS A 212 -18.24 0.84 1.00
CA CYS A 212 -17.69 1.00 2.34
C CYS A 212 -18.66 1.64 3.34
N THR A 213 -19.88 2.02 2.91
CA THR A 213 -20.86 2.67 3.78
C THR A 213 -21.25 1.85 5.01
N PRO A 214 -21.36 0.50 5.00
CA PRO A 214 -21.67 -0.24 6.22
C PRO A 214 -20.62 -0.03 7.33
N TYR A 215 -19.34 0.02 6.95
CA TYR A 215 -18.27 0.34 7.89
C TYR A 215 -18.40 1.78 8.41
N LEU A 216 -18.66 2.74 7.52
CA LEU A 216 -18.80 4.15 7.89
C LEU A 216 -20.00 4.43 8.81
N ILE A 217 -21.13 3.74 8.60
CA ILE A 217 -22.30 3.81 9.48
C ILE A 217 -21.90 3.32 10.87
N LYS A 218 -21.20 2.19 10.96
CA LYS A 218 -20.75 1.64 12.24
C LYS A 218 -19.77 2.56 12.96
N THR A 219 -18.80 3.14 12.24
CA THR A 219 -17.87 4.11 12.85
C THR A 219 -18.59 5.37 13.27
N TYR A 220 -19.61 5.82 12.52
CA TYR A 220 -20.43 6.97 12.91
C TYR A 220 -21.21 6.68 14.19
N GLN A 221 -21.89 5.54 14.28
CA GLN A 221 -22.60 5.13 15.50
C GLN A 221 -21.68 5.07 16.72
N ALA A 222 -20.42 4.66 16.53
CA ALA A 222 -19.46 4.54 17.62
C ALA A 222 -18.75 5.85 17.99
N THR A 223 -18.70 6.85 17.10
CA THR A 223 -17.87 8.06 17.29
C THR A 223 -18.63 9.38 17.19
N GLY A 224 -19.85 9.36 16.64
CA GLY A 224 -20.58 10.56 16.23
C GLY A 224 -19.98 11.29 15.02
N LYS A 225 -18.92 10.76 14.38
CA LYS A 225 -18.18 11.46 13.31
C LYS A 225 -18.49 10.91 11.93
N ILE A 226 -18.87 11.80 11.03
CA ILE A 226 -19.10 11.48 9.61
C ILE A 226 -17.74 11.21 8.94
N PHE A 227 -17.68 10.17 8.11
CA PHE A 227 -16.48 9.83 7.32
C PHE A 227 -15.23 9.52 8.18
N TYR A 228 -15.42 8.89 9.35
CA TYR A 228 -14.34 8.53 10.26
C TYR A 228 -13.82 7.11 10.00
N TRP A 229 -12.56 6.98 9.57
CA TRP A 229 -12.02 5.68 9.20
C TRP A 229 -11.10 5.05 10.24
N SER A 230 -10.31 5.86 10.94
CA SER A 230 -9.36 5.41 11.96
C SER A 230 -8.88 6.58 12.82
N TYR A 231 -8.50 6.27 14.07
CA TYR A 231 -7.86 7.23 14.98
C TYR A 231 -6.34 7.37 14.78
N VAL A 232 -5.68 6.48 14.02
CA VAL A 232 -4.21 6.42 13.91
C VAL A 232 -3.63 7.58 13.07
N GLY A 233 -4.46 8.20 12.23
CA GLY A 233 -4.03 9.34 11.41
C GLY A 233 -3.55 10.53 12.22
N GLY A 234 -4.22 10.82 13.34
CA GLY A 234 -3.85 11.95 14.21
C GLY A 234 -2.46 11.80 14.81
N SER A 235 -2.16 10.65 15.43
CA SER A 235 -0.83 10.40 16.01
C SER A 235 0.26 10.32 14.94
N SER A 236 -0.04 9.80 13.76
CA SER A 236 0.89 9.79 12.63
C SER A 236 1.26 11.20 12.18
N LEU A 237 0.27 12.10 12.06
CA LEU A 237 0.50 13.49 11.69
C LEU A 237 1.22 14.28 12.79
N TYR A 238 0.90 14.01 14.06
CA TYR A 238 1.59 14.60 15.20
C TYR A 238 3.09 14.31 15.17
N TRP A 239 3.47 13.04 15.00
CA TRP A 239 4.89 12.68 14.93
C TRP A 239 5.56 13.29 13.69
N ALA A 240 4.92 13.26 12.52
CA ALA A 240 5.44 13.88 11.30
C ALA A 240 5.68 15.39 11.45
N SER A 241 4.88 16.07 12.28
CA SER A 241 4.94 17.50 12.54
C SER A 241 5.70 17.87 13.81
N ASN A 242 6.44 16.95 14.45
CA ASN A 242 7.18 17.31 15.66
C ASN A 242 8.14 18.50 15.40
N PRO A 243 8.24 19.46 16.34
CA PRO A 243 9.04 20.66 16.14
C PRO A 243 10.51 20.51 16.56
N TYR A 244 10.90 19.38 17.14
CA TYR A 244 12.18 19.24 17.83
C TYR A 244 13.33 18.95 16.85
N PRO A 245 14.44 19.73 16.88
CA PRO A 245 15.51 19.63 15.88
C PRO A 245 16.10 18.22 15.71
N GLU A 246 16.34 17.51 16.82
CA GLU A 246 16.99 16.19 16.85
C GLU A 246 16.09 15.02 16.41
N GLN A 247 14.80 15.28 16.17
CA GLN A 247 13.84 14.26 15.80
C GLN A 247 13.46 14.38 14.32
N TYR A 248 13.31 13.25 13.64
CA TYR A 248 13.12 13.18 12.18
C TYR A 248 11.68 12.94 11.75
N GLY A 249 10.68 13.04 12.63
CA GLY A 249 9.28 12.87 12.19
C GLY A 249 8.83 11.42 11.99
N ASP A 250 9.58 10.45 12.48
CA ASP A 250 9.16 9.06 12.50
C ASP A 250 8.24 8.77 13.69
N TRP A 251 7.25 7.88 13.47
CA TRP A 251 6.26 7.54 14.48
C TRP A 251 6.92 6.79 15.65
N LYS A 252 6.47 7.08 16.87
CA LYS A 252 6.89 6.40 18.09
C LYS A 252 5.67 5.87 18.84
N ASN A 253 5.86 4.72 19.49
CA ASN A 253 4.89 4.21 20.45
C ASN A 253 4.81 5.19 21.63
N ASN A 254 3.59 5.48 22.08
CA ASN A 254 3.32 6.42 23.17
C ASN A 254 4.13 6.12 24.44
N ASN A 255 4.39 4.84 24.74
CA ASN A 255 5.16 4.45 25.93
C ASN A 255 6.61 4.96 25.89
N ARG A 256 7.20 5.13 24.70
CA ARG A 256 8.57 5.65 24.55
C ARG A 256 8.70 7.09 25.03
N VAL A 257 7.63 7.87 24.99
CA VAL A 257 7.61 9.27 25.49
C VAL A 257 7.97 9.33 26.97
N PHE A 258 7.54 8.33 27.74
CA PHE A 258 7.78 8.29 29.18
C PHE A 258 9.11 7.61 29.54
N GLN A 259 9.63 6.76 28.65
CA GLN A 259 10.81 5.91 28.90
C GLN A 259 12.13 6.51 28.40
N GLU A 260 12.10 7.33 27.35
CA GLU A 260 13.32 7.81 26.69
C GLU A 260 13.46 9.33 26.79
N GLU A 261 14.67 9.78 27.14
CA GLU A 261 14.99 11.19 27.38
C GLU A 261 14.79 12.06 26.14
N ILE A 262 15.13 11.56 24.95
CA ILE A 262 14.96 12.29 23.68
C ILE A 262 13.49 12.68 23.39
N TYR A 263 12.53 12.00 24.02
CA TYR A 263 11.10 12.32 23.90
C TYR A 263 10.52 13.02 25.14
N ALA A 264 11.34 13.39 26.12
CA ALA A 264 10.91 14.14 27.29
C ALA A 264 10.12 15.41 26.95
N PRO A 265 10.45 16.19 25.89
CA PRO A 265 9.66 17.36 25.50
C PRO A 265 8.21 17.07 25.08
N HIS A 266 7.83 15.81 24.84
CA HIS A 266 6.45 15.44 24.52
C HIS A 266 5.62 15.09 25.77
N LYS A 267 6.26 14.85 26.91
CA LYS A 267 5.60 14.32 28.13
C LYS A 267 4.43 15.20 28.57
N GLU A 268 4.62 16.51 28.61
CA GLU A 268 3.59 17.46 29.03
C GLU A 268 2.30 17.29 28.22
N PHE A 269 2.42 17.28 26.89
CA PHE A 269 1.27 17.07 26.01
C PHE A 269 0.66 15.67 26.19
N PHE A 270 1.47 14.62 26.33
CA PHE A 270 0.97 13.26 26.49
C PHE A 270 0.23 13.06 27.82
N LEU A 271 0.57 13.80 28.87
CA LEU A 271 -0.16 13.80 30.14
C LEU A 271 -1.56 14.42 30.02
N THR A 272 -1.81 15.27 29.02
CA THR A 272 -3.15 15.83 28.75
C THR A 272 -4.07 14.91 27.96
N LEU A 273 -3.55 13.80 27.42
CA LEU A 273 -4.32 12.91 26.55
C LEU A 273 -5.25 12.01 27.37
N PRO A 274 -6.55 11.93 27.01
CA PRO A 274 -7.49 11.06 27.72
C PRO A 274 -7.14 9.59 27.47
N GLN A 275 -6.91 8.79 28.50
CA GLN A 275 -6.40 7.42 28.33
C GLN A 275 -7.39 6.47 27.63
N ASP A 276 -8.69 6.62 27.91
CA ASP A 276 -9.73 5.69 27.45
C ASP A 276 -10.48 6.17 26.19
N ASP A 277 -10.25 7.39 25.73
CA ASP A 277 -10.92 7.95 24.55
C ASP A 277 -9.95 8.18 23.39
N HIS A 278 -9.73 7.12 22.60
CA HIS A 278 -8.86 7.18 21.42
C HIS A 278 -9.35 8.14 20.32
N VAL A 279 -10.65 8.42 20.26
CA VAL A 279 -11.21 9.35 19.28
C VAL A 279 -10.84 10.78 19.67
N LYS A 280 -10.95 11.11 20.96
CA LYS A 280 -10.53 12.40 21.49
C LYS A 280 -9.02 12.57 21.47
N GLN A 281 -8.25 11.52 21.78
CA GLN A 281 -6.80 11.53 21.61
C GLN A 281 -6.41 11.90 20.17
N ALA A 282 -7.04 11.29 19.16
CA ALA A 282 -6.74 11.57 17.77
C ALA A 282 -7.06 13.01 17.36
N GLU A 283 -8.12 13.62 17.91
CA GLU A 283 -8.40 15.05 17.71
C GLU A 283 -7.27 15.92 18.29
N LEU A 284 -6.89 15.67 19.54
CA LEU A 284 -5.85 16.44 20.22
C LEU A 284 -4.50 16.31 19.51
N PHE A 285 -4.14 15.10 19.07
CA PHE A 285 -2.98 14.88 18.22
C PHE A 285 -3.06 15.68 16.92
N THR A 286 -4.21 15.66 16.24
CA THR A 286 -4.39 16.39 14.98
C THR A 286 -4.30 17.90 15.18
N GLN A 287 -4.93 18.42 16.24
CA GLN A 287 -4.88 19.84 16.59
C GLN A 287 -3.45 20.29 16.88
N LYS A 288 -2.73 19.55 17.72
CA LYS A 288 -1.33 19.86 18.04
C LYS A 288 -0.43 19.73 16.82
N ALA A 289 -0.72 18.78 15.93
CA ALA A 289 0.02 18.66 14.68
C ALA A 289 -0.16 19.87 13.76
N ILE A 290 -1.40 20.36 13.61
CA ILE A 290 -1.70 21.56 12.82
C ILE A 290 -1.03 22.79 13.44
N GLU A 291 -1.05 22.91 14.77
CA GLU A 291 -0.34 23.97 15.50
C GLU A 291 1.16 23.92 15.19
N ASN A 292 1.80 22.75 15.30
CA ASN A 292 3.21 22.58 15.00
C ASN A 292 3.54 22.92 13.53
N ILE A 293 2.70 22.51 12.57
CA ILE A 293 2.90 22.83 11.14
C ILE A 293 2.85 24.34 10.90
N LYS A 294 1.93 25.04 11.58
CA LYS A 294 1.79 26.50 11.46
C LYS A 294 2.95 27.25 12.10
N LEU A 295 3.41 26.82 13.27
CA LEU A 295 4.49 27.46 14.01
C LEU A 295 5.88 27.12 13.45
N TYR A 296 6.07 25.90 12.92
CA TYR A 296 7.37 25.37 12.47
C TYR A 296 7.31 24.79 11.04
N PRO A 297 6.87 25.56 10.03
CA PRO A 297 6.64 25.03 8.67
C PRO A 297 7.91 24.48 8.01
N GLN A 298 9.07 25.11 8.24
CA GLN A 298 10.36 24.63 7.73
C GLN A 298 10.75 23.29 8.33
N LYS A 299 10.51 23.10 9.64
CA LYS A 299 10.78 21.84 10.32
C LYS A 299 9.86 20.73 9.81
N TYR A 300 8.58 21.01 9.61
CA TYR A 300 7.66 20.05 9.01
C TYR A 300 8.08 19.66 7.59
N PHE A 301 8.51 20.62 6.76
CA PHE A 301 9.04 20.33 5.43
C PHE A 301 10.29 19.42 5.49
N TYR A 302 11.21 19.68 6.42
CA TYR A 302 12.36 18.81 6.66
C TYR A 302 11.93 17.39 7.07
N ASN A 303 10.99 17.27 8.02
CA ASN A 303 10.46 15.97 8.43
C ASN A 303 9.79 15.25 7.25
N TRP A 304 9.07 15.96 6.39
CA TRP A 304 8.50 15.41 5.17
C TRP A 304 9.57 14.87 4.20
N LEU A 305 10.69 15.58 4.00
CA LEU A 305 11.82 15.07 3.22
C LEU A 305 12.42 13.81 3.86
N THR A 306 12.54 13.77 5.19
CA THR A 306 13.02 12.55 5.87
C THR A 306 12.01 11.40 5.79
N ASN A 307 10.70 11.66 5.76
CA ASN A 307 9.68 10.65 5.48
C ASN A 307 9.85 10.07 4.08
N PHE A 308 10.13 10.91 3.08
CA PHE A 308 10.46 10.43 1.74
C PHE A 308 11.70 9.54 1.78
N GLY A 309 12.74 9.94 2.50
CA GLY A 309 13.92 9.11 2.78
C GLY A 309 13.54 7.76 3.40
N ARG A 310 12.72 7.74 4.45
CA ARG A 310 12.28 6.50 5.13
C ARG A 310 11.46 5.59 4.22
N LEU A 311 10.62 6.17 3.38
CA LEU A 311 9.79 5.42 2.44
C LEU A 311 10.65 4.60 1.47
N TRP A 312 11.70 5.22 0.91
CA TRP A 312 12.57 4.58 -0.08
C TRP A 312 13.72 3.81 0.55
N PHE A 313 14.33 4.32 1.61
CA PHE A 313 15.62 3.85 2.12
C PHE A 313 15.57 3.36 3.56
N ALA A 314 14.38 3.35 4.20
CA ALA A 314 14.25 3.03 5.63
C ALA A 314 15.14 3.90 6.53
N TYR A 315 15.41 5.15 6.12
CA TYR A 315 16.31 6.09 6.81
C TYR A 315 15.98 7.55 6.48
N PRO A 316 16.16 8.53 7.40
CA PRO A 316 16.65 8.41 8.78
C PRO A 316 15.55 8.09 9.79
N HIS A 317 15.92 7.48 10.91
CA HIS A 317 15.05 7.24 12.07
C HIS A 317 15.64 7.89 13.32
N THR A 318 14.79 8.50 14.15
CA THR A 318 15.22 9.14 15.40
C THR A 318 15.77 8.10 16.36
N ASN A 319 17.02 8.30 16.79
CA ASN A 319 17.72 7.47 17.77
C ASN A 319 17.63 5.96 17.48
N THR A 320 17.86 5.57 16.22
CA THR A 320 17.81 4.15 15.81
C THR A 320 19.11 3.74 15.13
N LEU A 321 19.79 2.74 15.73
CA LEU A 321 20.97 2.13 15.15
C LEU A 321 20.60 1.40 13.85
N GLN A 322 21.40 1.64 12.80
CA GLN A 322 21.22 1.01 11.50
C GLN A 322 21.63 -0.46 11.59
N ARG A 323 20.74 -1.34 11.13
CA ARG A 323 20.99 -2.78 11.09
C ARG A 323 21.50 -3.16 9.70
N PRO A 324 22.24 -4.27 9.52
CA PRO A 324 22.62 -4.77 8.19
C PRO A 324 21.41 -4.97 7.25
N ALA A 325 20.26 -5.39 7.80
CA ALA A 325 19.02 -5.50 7.05
C ALA A 325 18.55 -4.15 6.45
N THR A 326 18.82 -3.04 7.13
CA THR A 326 18.52 -1.70 6.63
C THR A 326 19.38 -1.37 5.40
N LEU A 327 20.67 -1.74 5.41
CA LEU A 327 21.54 -1.55 4.25
C LEU A 327 21.08 -2.38 3.05
N GLY A 328 20.65 -3.63 3.29
CA GLY A 328 20.05 -4.47 2.25
C GLY A 328 18.79 -3.84 1.65
N TYR A 329 17.92 -3.28 2.50
CA TYR A 329 16.72 -2.56 2.07
C TYR A 329 17.07 -1.31 1.24
N MET A 330 18.02 -0.49 1.71
CA MET A 330 18.53 0.68 0.99
C MET A 330 19.05 0.33 -0.39
N PHE A 331 19.81 -0.76 -0.52
CA PHE A 331 20.37 -1.18 -1.79
C PHE A 331 19.27 -1.58 -2.78
N VAL A 332 18.38 -2.50 -2.39
CA VAL A 332 17.30 -3.00 -3.24
C VAL A 332 16.42 -1.84 -3.73
N ASN A 333 16.02 -0.95 -2.83
CA ASN A 333 15.18 0.17 -3.20
C ASN A 333 15.94 1.33 -3.86
N GLY A 334 17.23 1.48 -3.64
CA GLY A 334 18.06 2.44 -4.38
C GLY A 334 18.16 2.07 -5.86
N VAL A 335 18.28 0.78 -6.16
CA VAL A 335 18.18 0.27 -7.53
C VAL A 335 16.79 0.57 -8.11
N LEU A 336 15.72 0.23 -7.38
CA LEU A 336 14.34 0.53 -7.80
C LEU A 336 14.15 2.03 -8.09
N PHE A 337 14.57 2.89 -7.17
CA PHE A 337 14.44 4.34 -7.27
C PHE A 337 15.19 4.90 -8.49
N THR A 338 16.40 4.40 -8.76
CA THR A 338 17.18 4.78 -9.94
C THR A 338 16.43 4.44 -11.24
N PHE A 339 15.88 3.23 -11.35
CA PHE A 339 15.07 2.85 -12.51
C PHE A 339 13.78 3.68 -12.62
N LEU A 340 13.19 4.11 -11.51
CA LEU A 340 12.02 4.99 -11.51
C LEU A 340 12.34 6.40 -12.01
N ILE A 341 13.53 6.95 -11.74
CA ILE A 341 13.96 8.23 -12.32
C ILE A 341 14.03 8.11 -13.85
N VAL A 342 14.71 7.07 -14.35
CA VAL A 342 14.83 6.81 -15.80
C VAL A 342 13.46 6.58 -16.44
N THR A 343 12.61 5.81 -15.76
CA THR A 343 11.23 5.52 -16.18
C THR A 343 10.39 6.79 -16.25
N SER A 344 10.44 7.62 -15.22
CA SER A 344 9.67 8.87 -15.15
C SER A 344 10.08 9.85 -16.24
N TYR A 345 11.39 10.02 -16.45
CA TYR A 345 11.93 10.85 -17.54
C TYR A 345 11.48 10.33 -18.91
N SER A 346 11.56 9.02 -19.15
CA SER A 346 11.21 8.39 -20.43
C SER A 346 9.71 8.48 -20.71
N LEU A 347 8.85 8.21 -19.71
CA LEU A 347 7.41 8.37 -19.81
C LEU A 347 7.02 9.81 -20.11
N TRP A 348 7.69 10.79 -19.50
CA TRP A 348 7.42 12.21 -19.76
C TRP A 348 7.80 12.62 -21.19
N LYS A 349 9.00 12.25 -21.64
CA LYS A 349 9.52 12.54 -22.99
C LYS A 349 8.66 11.90 -24.07
N GLN A 350 8.19 10.68 -23.83
CA GLN A 350 7.39 9.90 -24.78
C GLN A 350 5.91 9.79 -24.39
N ARG A 351 5.37 10.76 -23.65
CA ARG A 351 4.00 10.74 -23.09
C ARG A 351 2.87 10.48 -24.10
N ARG A 352 3.09 10.80 -25.38
CA ARG A 352 2.12 10.55 -26.46
C ARG A 352 2.04 9.08 -26.87
N LYS A 353 3.06 8.27 -26.59
CA LYS A 353 3.10 6.83 -26.84
C LYS A 353 2.57 6.00 -25.66
N VAL A 354 2.40 6.62 -24.50
CA VAL A 354 1.92 5.94 -23.29
C VAL A 354 0.47 5.57 -23.47
N ALA A 355 0.14 4.30 -23.21
CA ALA A 355 -1.22 3.81 -23.35
C ALA A 355 -2.16 4.56 -22.37
N PRO A 356 -3.35 5.03 -22.80
CA PRO A 356 -4.20 5.89 -21.98
C PRO A 356 -4.57 5.34 -20.61
N GLU A 357 -4.73 4.02 -20.49
CA GLU A 357 -5.05 3.29 -19.26
C GLU A 357 -3.93 3.30 -18.21
N ILE A 358 -2.71 3.67 -18.59
CA ILE A 358 -1.56 3.77 -17.68
C ILE A 358 -1.60 5.08 -16.88
N TRP A 359 -2.21 6.15 -17.41
CA TRP A 359 -2.27 7.44 -16.71
C TRP A 359 -3.02 7.38 -15.37
N PRO A 360 -4.19 6.70 -15.25
CA PRO A 360 -4.82 6.49 -13.95
C PRO A 360 -3.94 5.73 -12.95
N ILE A 361 -3.14 4.77 -13.43
CA ILE A 361 -2.20 3.99 -12.60
C ILE A 361 -1.08 4.90 -12.08
N ILE A 362 -0.50 5.73 -12.95
CA ILE A 362 0.51 6.74 -12.57
C ILE A 362 -0.09 7.73 -11.57
N GLY A 363 -1.29 8.28 -11.84
CA GLY A 363 -1.97 9.22 -10.96
C GLY A 363 -2.24 8.63 -9.58
N PHE A 364 -2.77 7.41 -9.52
CA PHE A 364 -2.99 6.69 -8.26
C PHE A 364 -1.69 6.50 -7.47
N THR A 365 -0.59 6.19 -8.16
CA THR A 365 0.74 6.01 -7.54
C THR A 365 1.26 7.31 -6.94
N ILE A 366 1.21 8.40 -7.71
CA ILE A 366 1.67 9.73 -7.26
C ILE A 366 0.86 10.19 -6.06
N ILE A 367 -0.48 10.09 -6.11
CA ILE A 367 -1.35 10.48 -5.01
C ILE A 367 -1.05 9.63 -3.77
N THR A 368 -0.85 8.32 -3.92
CA THR A 368 -0.55 7.44 -2.80
C THR A 368 0.81 7.74 -2.17
N LEU A 369 1.86 7.93 -2.97
CA LEU A 369 3.20 8.29 -2.48
C LEU A 369 3.19 9.67 -1.80
N ALA A 370 2.49 10.65 -2.37
CA ALA A 370 2.33 11.96 -1.77
C ALA A 370 1.60 11.87 -0.43
N ALA A 371 0.46 11.18 -0.39
CA ALA A 371 -0.33 11.03 0.84
C ALA A 371 0.45 10.32 1.96
N THR A 372 1.16 9.23 1.65
CA THR A 372 1.92 8.48 2.66
C THR A 372 3.18 9.20 3.12
N SER A 373 3.82 10.00 2.25
CA SER A 373 5.00 10.79 2.65
C SER A 373 4.65 11.97 3.56
N LEU A 374 3.48 12.60 3.38
CA LEU A 374 3.05 13.77 4.16
C LEU A 374 2.75 13.47 5.64
N ILE A 375 2.34 12.24 5.96
CA ILE A 375 2.11 11.83 7.34
C ILE A 375 3.37 11.17 7.90
N HIS A 376 3.28 9.98 8.45
CA HIS A 376 4.42 9.14 8.78
C HIS A 376 4.65 8.14 7.64
N ALA A 377 5.91 7.97 7.23
CA ALA A 377 6.28 7.01 6.20
C ALA A 377 7.09 5.85 6.75
N LEU A 378 6.67 4.62 6.41
CA LEU A 378 7.44 3.40 6.62
C LEU A 378 7.77 2.73 5.28
N PRO A 379 8.89 2.01 5.23
CA PRO A 379 9.23 1.04 4.17
C PRO A 379 8.05 0.21 3.65
N ARG A 380 7.24 -0.34 4.57
CA ARG A 380 6.08 -1.19 4.25
C ARG A 380 4.95 -0.49 3.50
N TYR A 381 4.92 0.85 3.53
CA TYR A 381 3.94 1.62 2.75
C TYR A 381 4.33 1.72 1.28
N LEU A 382 5.63 1.65 0.96
CA LEU A 382 6.11 1.56 -0.41
C LEU A 382 5.84 0.17 -0.99
N ASN A 383 5.97 -0.88 -0.18
CA ASN A 383 5.80 -2.27 -0.59
C ASN A 383 4.44 -2.54 -1.26
N THR A 384 3.38 -1.85 -0.82
CA THR A 384 2.04 -1.97 -1.42
C THR A 384 1.94 -1.42 -2.84
N LEU A 385 2.88 -0.55 -3.24
CA LEU A 385 2.96 0.07 -4.57
C LEU A 385 3.99 -0.58 -5.48
N ILE A 386 4.85 -1.47 -4.98
CA ILE A 386 5.85 -2.19 -5.78
C ILE A 386 5.26 -2.85 -7.03
N PRO A 387 4.05 -3.47 -7.02
CA PRO A 387 3.43 -3.94 -8.26
C PRO A 387 3.33 -2.85 -9.32
N ILE A 388 2.88 -1.65 -8.94
CA ILE A 388 2.73 -0.56 -9.92
C ILE A 388 4.10 -0.06 -10.38
N LEU A 389 5.04 0.14 -9.45
CA LEU A 389 6.35 0.68 -9.74
C LEU A 389 7.14 -0.23 -10.70
N LEU A 390 7.19 -1.54 -10.40
CA LEU A 390 7.86 -2.51 -11.28
C LEU A 390 7.14 -2.65 -12.62
N PHE A 391 5.79 -2.61 -12.64
CA PHE A 391 5.05 -2.60 -13.90
C PHE A 391 5.43 -1.41 -14.79
N LEU A 392 5.49 -0.19 -14.22
CA LEU A 392 5.84 1.01 -14.98
C LEU A 392 7.26 0.93 -15.53
N ILE A 393 8.22 0.40 -14.76
CA ILE A 393 9.59 0.15 -15.22
C ILE A 393 9.56 -0.82 -16.39
N PHE A 394 9.01 -2.02 -16.21
CA PHE A 394 9.02 -3.05 -17.25
C PHE A 394 8.24 -2.65 -18.51
N TYR A 395 7.12 -1.95 -18.35
CA TYR A 395 6.38 -1.36 -19.45
C TYR A 395 7.27 -0.39 -20.26
N THR A 396 7.94 0.54 -19.57
CA THR A 396 8.76 1.56 -20.21
C THR A 396 9.94 0.96 -20.97
N PHE A 397 10.65 0.01 -20.36
CA PHE A 397 11.76 -0.68 -21.02
C PHE A 397 11.32 -1.60 -22.17
N SER A 398 10.05 -2.04 -22.19
CA SER A 398 9.54 -2.91 -23.26
C SER A 398 8.89 -2.15 -24.41
N GLN A 399 8.27 -1.00 -24.14
CA GLN A 399 7.40 -0.29 -25.10
C GLN A 399 7.93 1.08 -25.51
N ILE A 400 8.80 1.69 -24.71
CA ILE A 400 9.19 3.10 -24.88
C ILE A 400 10.68 3.24 -25.19
N ILE A 401 11.52 2.50 -24.48
CA ILE A 401 12.97 2.53 -24.68
C ILE A 401 13.35 1.45 -25.70
N SER A 402 13.92 1.86 -26.84
CA SER A 402 14.56 0.95 -27.79
C SER A 402 16.05 0.84 -27.46
N VAL A 403 16.51 -0.32 -27.00
CA VAL A 403 17.94 -0.59 -26.82
C VAL A 403 18.48 -1.19 -28.11
N SER A 404 19.21 -0.41 -28.91
CA SER A 404 19.93 -0.91 -30.09
C SER A 404 21.40 -1.07 -29.74
N TRP A 405 21.91 -2.30 -29.88
CA TRP A 405 23.34 -2.57 -29.78
C TRP A 405 23.97 -2.22 -31.13
N HIS A 406 24.69 -1.10 -31.19
CA HIS A 406 25.57 -0.84 -32.33
C HIS A 406 26.78 -1.76 -32.17
N LYS A 407 26.91 -2.77 -33.04
CA LYS A 407 28.21 -3.41 -33.22
C LYS A 407 29.15 -2.31 -33.73
N ARG A 408 30.25 -2.05 -33.01
CA ARG A 408 31.35 -1.31 -33.60
C ARG A 408 31.90 -2.20 -34.70
N ASP A 409 31.73 -1.77 -35.95
CA ASP A 409 32.47 -2.32 -37.07
C ASP A 409 33.93 -1.97 -36.81
N ASN A 410 34.74 -2.99 -36.55
CA ASN A 410 36.21 -2.89 -36.44
C ASN A 410 36.83 -3.19 -37.80
#